data_AF-F8MZF7-F1
#
_entry.id   AF-F8MZF7-F1
#
_cell.length_a   1.000
_cell.length_b   1.000
_cell.length_c   1.000
_cell.angle_alpha   90.00
_cell.angle_beta   90.00
_cell.angle_gamma   90.00
#
_symmetry.space_group_name_H-M   'P 1'
#
loop_
_entity.id
_entity.type
_entity.pdbx_description
1 polymer ?
#
loop_
_entity_poly.entity_id
_entity_poly.type
_entity_poly.pdbx_seq_one_letter_code
_entity_poly.pdbx_strand_id
1 'polypeptide(L)' 'YEYILFVVNRLTKIRHFILIEGLLIEKLVEKFINYIYILYSLSNTIISDRGI' A
#
# COMPACT_ATOMS: atom_id res chain seq x y z
N TYR A 1 -3.85 -2.27 -15.92
CA TYR A 1 -3.74 -2.60 -14.49
C TYR A 1 -4.12 -4.05 -14.31
N GLU A 2 -3.29 -4.84 -13.64
CA GLU A 2 -3.50 -6.28 -13.46
C GLU A 2 -3.82 -6.65 -12.02
N TYR A 3 -3.38 -5.82 -11.06
CA TYR A 3 -3.58 -6.05 -9.64
C TYR A 3 -4.04 -4.78 -8.93
N ILE A 4 -4.61 -4.97 -7.75
CA ILE A 4 -5.01 -3.89 -6.85
C ILE A 4 -4.25 -4.06 -5.55
N LEU A 5 -3.40 -3.09 -5.22
CA LEU A 5 -2.80 -2.97 -3.90
C LEU A 5 -3.84 -2.39 -2.96
N PHE A 6 -4.23 -3.18 -1.97
CA PHE A 6 -5.17 -2.79 -0.93
C PHE A 6 -4.42 -2.42 0.35
N VAL A 7 -4.61 -1.18 0.81
CA VAL A 7 -3.97 -0.68 2.04
C VAL A 7 -5.03 -0.17 2.99
N VAL A 8 -5.01 -0.67 4.23
CA VAL A 8 -5.91 -0.23 5.30
C VAL A 8 -5.11 0.54 6.33
N ASN A 9 -5.45 1.81 6.53
CA ASN A 9 -4.98 2.53 7.69
C ASN A 9 -5.80 2.06 8.91
N ARG A 10 -5.17 1.32 9.83
CA ARG A 10 -5.85 0.73 10.99
C ARG A 10 -6.36 1.77 12.00
N LEU A 11 -5.76 2.97 12.04
CA LEU A 11 -6.14 4.07 12.94
C LEU A 11 -7.39 4.78 12.41
N THR A 12 -7.35 5.25 11.16
CA THR A 12 -8.46 6.03 10.56
C THR A 12 -9.55 5.17 9.94
N LYS A 13 -9.32 3.84 9.81
CA LYS A 13 -10.18 2.88 9.10
C LYS A 13 -10.36 3.17 7.59
N ILE A 14 -9.57 4.10 7.04
CA ILE A 14 -9.59 4.42 5.62
C ILE A 14 -8.97 3.28 4.82
N ARG A 15 -9.58 2.97 3.68
CA ARG A 15 -9.15 1.95 2.73
C ARG A 15 -8.70 2.61 1.44
N HIS A 16 -7.49 2.28 1.00
CA HIS A 16 -6.92 2.73 -0.26
C HIS A 16 -6.85 1.58 -1.24
N PHE A 17 -7.29 1.86 -2.47
CA PHE A 17 -7.23 0.93 -3.58
C PHE A 17 -6.33 1.55 -4.64
N ILE A 18 -5.14 0.98 -4.82
CA ILE A 18 -4.14 1.51 -5.75
C ILE A 18 -3.98 0.51 -6.88
N LEU A 19 -4.27 0.95 -8.11
CA LEU A 19 -4.11 0.12 -9.29
C LEU A 19 -2.62 -0.02 -9.63
N ILE A 20 -2.18 -1.25 -9.88
CA ILE A 20 -0.78 -1.56 -10.20
C ILE A 20 -0.70 -2.51 -11.42
N GLU A 21 0.41 -2.41 -12.14
CA GLU A 21 0.65 -3.14 -13.39
C GLU A 21 1.48 -4.42 -13.17
N GLY A 22 1.85 -4.73 -11.94
CA GLY A 22 2.62 -5.93 -11.61
C GLY A 22 3.05 -5.95 -10.15
N LEU A 23 3.53 -7.11 -9.69
CA LEU A 23 3.89 -7.38 -8.30
C LEU A 23 5.39 -7.21 -8.01
N LEU A 24 6.12 -6.52 -8.89
CA LEU A 24 7.52 -6.17 -8.63
C LEU A 24 7.61 -5.29 -7.38
N ILE A 25 8.43 -5.72 -6.42
CA ILE A 25 8.56 -5.08 -5.10
C ILE A 25 8.89 -3.60 -5.24
N GLU A 26 9.79 -3.24 -6.15
CA GLU A 26 10.21 -1.85 -6.39
C GLU A 26 9.01 -0.97 -6.79
N LYS A 27 8.19 -1.44 -7.72
CA LYS A 27 6.97 -0.73 -8.16
C LYS A 27 5.95 -0.63 -7.03
N LEU A 28 5.80 -1.67 -6.21
CA LEU A 28 4.91 -1.67 -5.05
C LEU A 28 5.35 -0.63 -4.01
N VAL A 29 6.65 -0.58 -3.69
CA VAL A 29 7.24 0.36 -2.75
C VAL A 29 7.07 1.79 -3.25
N GLU A 30 7.36 2.04 -4.53
CA GLU A 30 7.18 3.36 -5.13
C GLU A 30 5.72 3.84 -5.02
N LYS A 31 4.76 2.97 -5.39
CA LYS A 31 3.33 3.28 -5.28
C LYS A 31 2.91 3.50 -3.83
N PHE A 32 3.38 2.67 -2.90
CA PHE A 32 3.08 2.84 -1.49
C PHE A 32 3.59 4.18 -0.95
N ILE A 33 4.83 4.56 -1.28
CA ILE A 33 5.41 5.84 -0.85
C ILE A 33 4.58 7.00 -1.40
N ASN A 34 4.33 6.99 -2.70
CA ASN A 34 3.67 8.10 -3.41
C ASN A 34 2.21 8.31 -2.98
N TYR A 35 1.47 7.25 -2.67
CA TYR A 35 0.04 7.37 -2.33
C TYR A 35 -0.27 7.28 -0.83
N ILE A 36 0.48 6.49 -0.07
CA ILE A 36 0.16 6.20 1.34
C ILE A 36 1.09 6.93 2.27
N TYR A 37 2.41 6.81 2.06
CA TYR A 37 3.39 7.38 2.99
C TYR A 37 3.30 8.91 3.05
N ILE A 38 3.20 9.58 1.90
CA ILE A 38 3.03 11.04 1.84
C ILE A 38 1.73 11.48 2.54
N LEU A 39 0.65 10.71 2.40
CA LEU A 39 -0.66 11.08 2.95
C LEU A 39 -0.69 11.00 4.48
N TYR A 40 0.02 10.04 5.06
CA TYR A 40 -0.02 9.78 6.50
C TYR A 40 1.23 10.22 7.25
N SER A 41 2.35 10.47 6.57
CA SER A 41 3.65 10.94 7.09
C SER A 41 4.24 10.18 8.30
N LEU A 42 3.64 9.07 8.76
CA LEU A 42 3.85 8.56 10.13
C LEU A 42 3.55 7.06 10.35
N SER A 43 3.41 6.25 9.30
CA SER A 43 3.19 4.81 9.54
C SER A 43 4.51 4.10 9.85
N ASN A 44 4.86 4.02 11.14
CA ASN A 44 6.06 3.33 11.65
C ASN A 44 5.98 1.80 11.57
N THR A 45 4.82 1.25 11.17
CA THR A 45 4.61 -0.21 11.12
C THR A 45 3.71 -0.56 9.94
N ILE A 46 4.22 -1.43 9.08
CA ILE A 46 3.49 -2.02 7.96
C ILE A 46 3.27 -3.49 8.30
N ILE A 47 2.02 -3.93 8.29
CA ILE A 47 1.65 -5.34 8.40
C ILE A 47 1.20 -5.77 7.01
N SER A 48 1.92 -6.72 6.43
CA SER A 48 1.59 -7.31 5.14
C SER A 48 1.30 -8.80 5.35
N ASP A 49 0.20 -9.27 4.79
CA ASP A 49 -0.09 -10.70 4.74
C ASP A 49 0.64 -11.32 3.53
N ARG A 50 1.36 -12.41 3.76
CA ARG A 50 2.09 -13.14 2.71
C ARG A 50 1.29 -14.32 2.15
N GLY A 51 0.08 -14.57 2.65
CA GLY A 51 -0.84 -15.55 2.08
C GLY A 51 -0.21 -16.94 1.92
N ILE A 52 0.42 -17.46 2.99
CA ILE A 52 0.81 -18.89 3.07
C ILE A 52 -0.45 -19.74 3.10
#